data_AF-A0A7K0SJ64-F1
#
_entry.id   AF-A0A7K0SJ64-F1
#
_cell.length_a   1.000
_cell.length_b   1.000
_cell.length_c   1.000
_cell.angle_alpha   90.00
_cell.angle_beta   90.00
_cell.angle_gamma   90.00
#
_symmetry.space_group_name_H-M   'P 1'
#
loop_
_entity.id
_entity.type
_entity.pdbx_description
1 polymer ?
#
loop_
_entity_poly.entity_id
_entity_poly.type
_entity_poly.pdbx_seq_one_letter_code
_entity_poly.pdbx_strand_id
1 'polypeptide(L)'
;MIASSRTEVGVGLISVGWMGKVHSRAYGAVPVVYPELGIVPKLIIAADTEPSRAEYAKEVLGYAESTLDYHEVLAHPDVDVVSICAPNFLHAEIGIAAAKAGKAFWIEKPVGRGVDETRAVEAAANEAGVVSSIGFNYRHAPAIEKAKQMIADGHLGRITNIRGTFFADYSSEPNGALSWRFTRALAGSGVLGDLMGHLVDLMQYVVGPISDVSALTSTVHTQRPIQQMGKGTHFDVIEGGELGDVENEDYAAMLVRFAGNAVAAGAVG
;
A
#
# COMPACT_ATOMS: atom_id res chain seq x y z
N MET A 1 32.07 3.77 -4.42
CA MET A 1 32.81 2.67 -3.78
C MET A 1 31.81 1.56 -3.52
N ILE A 2 32.07 0.33 -3.97
CA ILE A 2 31.20 -0.82 -3.68
C ILE A 2 31.46 -1.21 -2.23
N ALA A 3 30.42 -1.35 -1.40
CA ALA A 3 30.55 -1.69 0.02
C ALA A 3 31.39 -2.97 0.22
N SER A 4 32.28 -2.97 1.23
CA SER A 4 33.21 -4.08 1.50
C SER A 4 32.55 -5.31 2.13
N SER A 5 31.33 -5.18 2.66
CA SER A 5 30.51 -6.29 3.15
C SER A 5 29.16 -6.28 2.43
N ARG A 6 28.79 -7.41 1.83
CA ARG A 6 27.45 -7.61 1.26
C ARG A 6 26.54 -8.21 2.34
N THR A 7 25.41 -7.56 2.59
CA THR A 7 24.37 -8.08 3.49
C THR A 7 23.30 -8.75 2.66
N GLU A 8 23.16 -10.06 2.82
CA GLU A 8 22.05 -10.78 2.20
C GLU A 8 20.77 -10.55 3.02
N VAL A 9 19.64 -10.38 2.33
CA VAL A 9 18.32 -10.19 2.96
C VAL A 9 17.34 -11.12 2.26
N GLY A 10 16.82 -12.10 2.99
CA GLY A 10 15.81 -13.03 2.51
C GLY A 10 14.43 -12.39 2.45
N VAL A 11 13.79 -12.50 1.28
CA VAL A 11 12.50 -11.89 0.97
C VAL A 11 11.43 -12.97 0.85
N GLY A 12 10.38 -12.81 1.64
CA GLY A 12 9.10 -13.49 1.50
C GLY A 12 8.07 -12.62 0.78
N LEU A 13 7.19 -13.23 0.00
CA LEU A 13 6.06 -12.53 -0.65
C LEU A 13 4.73 -13.18 -0.29
N ILE A 14 3.72 -12.37 0.04
CA ILE A 14 2.36 -12.81 0.27
C ILE A 14 1.44 -12.11 -0.74
N SER A 15 0.77 -12.91 -1.57
CA SER A 15 0.00 -12.54 -2.76
C SER A 15 0.85 -12.07 -3.95
N VAL A 16 0.82 -12.86 -5.03
CA VAL A 16 1.59 -12.69 -6.27
C VAL A 16 0.80 -11.90 -7.33
N GLY A 17 -0.23 -11.16 -6.89
CA GLY A 17 -0.99 -10.25 -7.75
C GLY A 17 -0.12 -9.15 -8.38
N TRP A 18 -0.76 -8.16 -9.01
CA TRP A 18 -0.04 -7.07 -9.67
C TRP A 18 1.02 -6.42 -8.76
N MET A 19 0.67 -6.10 -7.51
CA MET A 19 1.62 -5.51 -6.57
C MET A 19 2.73 -6.48 -6.15
N GLY A 20 2.44 -7.76 -5.93
CA GLY A 20 3.48 -8.75 -5.63
C GLY A 20 4.55 -8.86 -6.71
N LYS A 21 4.16 -8.76 -7.99
CA LYS A 21 5.10 -8.72 -9.13
C LYS A 21 5.95 -7.45 -9.11
N VAL A 22 5.35 -6.29 -8.83
CA VAL A 22 6.06 -5.01 -8.73
C VAL A 22 7.07 -5.02 -7.56
N HIS A 23 6.68 -5.54 -6.40
CA HIS A 23 7.57 -5.68 -5.24
C HIS A 23 8.76 -6.59 -5.55
N SER A 24 8.51 -7.76 -6.16
CA SER A 24 9.56 -8.70 -6.55
C SER A 24 10.59 -8.04 -7.48
N ARG A 25 10.12 -7.27 -8.47
CA ARG A 25 10.99 -6.48 -9.34
C ARG A 25 11.77 -5.41 -8.59
N ALA A 26 11.13 -4.73 -7.62
CA ALA A 26 11.77 -3.68 -6.84
C ALA A 26 12.96 -4.23 -6.03
N TYR A 27 12.81 -5.39 -5.39
CA TYR A 27 13.94 -6.05 -4.70
C TYR A 27 15.08 -6.38 -5.65
N GLY A 28 14.81 -6.98 -6.81
CA GLY A 28 15.83 -7.29 -7.81
C GLY A 28 16.58 -6.05 -8.34
N ALA A 29 15.94 -4.87 -8.30
CA ALA A 29 16.54 -3.61 -8.74
C ALA A 29 17.47 -2.97 -7.69
N VAL A 30 17.31 -3.26 -6.39
CA VAL A 30 18.10 -2.64 -5.30
C VAL A 30 19.61 -2.67 -5.55
N PRO A 31 20.26 -3.83 -5.82
CA PRO A 31 21.72 -3.86 -6.03
C PRO A 31 22.18 -3.14 -7.31
N VAL A 32 21.27 -2.88 -8.25
CA VAL A 32 21.56 -2.17 -9.51
C VAL A 32 21.42 -0.65 -9.32
N VAL A 33 20.37 -0.22 -8.62
CA VAL A 33 20.06 1.20 -8.44
C VAL A 33 20.86 1.81 -7.28
N TYR A 34 21.09 1.03 -6.22
CA TYR A 34 21.76 1.49 -4.99
C TYR A 34 22.91 0.53 -4.57
N PRO A 35 23.92 0.31 -5.44
CA PRO A 35 25.02 -0.62 -5.16
C PRO A 35 25.84 -0.25 -3.91
N GLU A 36 25.82 1.03 -3.51
CA GLU A 36 26.48 1.53 -2.30
C GLU A 36 25.87 0.99 -1.00
N LEU A 37 24.62 0.52 -1.02
CA LEU A 37 23.99 -0.07 0.16
C LEU A 37 24.58 -1.44 0.52
N GLY A 38 25.21 -2.13 -0.44
CA GLY A 38 25.74 -3.48 -0.22
C GLY A 38 24.66 -4.54 0.07
N ILE A 39 23.38 -4.24 -0.13
CA ILE A 39 22.27 -5.16 0.12
C ILE A 39 22.07 -6.08 -1.08
N VAL A 40 21.93 -7.38 -0.83
CA VAL A 40 21.66 -8.40 -1.83
C VAL A 40 20.36 -9.14 -1.45
N PRO A 41 19.21 -8.74 -2.00
CA PRO A 41 17.96 -9.44 -1.76
C PRO A 41 17.98 -10.85 -2.35
N LYS A 42 17.45 -11.82 -1.61
CA LYS A 42 17.21 -13.19 -2.07
C LYS A 42 15.71 -13.45 -2.06
N LEU A 43 15.14 -13.79 -3.21
CA LEU A 43 13.73 -14.15 -3.30
C LEU A 43 13.58 -15.60 -2.79
N ILE A 44 13.14 -15.77 -1.54
CA ILE A 44 13.15 -17.07 -0.85
C ILE A 44 11.87 -17.84 -1.17
N ILE A 45 10.73 -17.34 -0.71
CA ILE A 45 9.45 -18.03 -0.82
C ILE A 45 8.31 -17.06 -1.09
N ALA A 46 7.39 -17.43 -1.97
CA ALA A 46 6.18 -16.67 -2.28
C ALA A 46 4.90 -17.49 -2.05
N ALA A 47 3.89 -16.88 -1.44
CA ALA A 47 2.57 -17.47 -1.24
C ALA A 47 1.50 -16.82 -2.11
N ASP A 48 0.66 -17.64 -2.74
CA ASP A 48 -0.61 -17.22 -3.32
C ASP A 48 -1.61 -18.38 -3.23
N THR A 49 -2.87 -18.09 -2.94
CA THR A 49 -3.93 -19.12 -2.86
C THR A 49 -4.26 -19.73 -4.22
N GLU A 50 -3.93 -19.04 -5.31
CA GLU A 50 -4.11 -19.53 -6.67
C GLU A 50 -2.85 -20.30 -7.14
N PRO A 51 -2.92 -21.61 -7.40
CA PRO A 51 -1.75 -22.42 -7.76
C PRO A 51 -0.95 -21.88 -8.95
N SER A 52 -1.63 -21.36 -9.97
CA SER A 52 -0.96 -20.79 -11.15
C SER A 52 -0.13 -19.54 -10.81
N ARG A 53 -0.51 -18.78 -9.76
CA ARG A 53 0.23 -17.61 -9.29
C ARG A 53 1.41 -17.98 -8.41
N ALA A 54 1.27 -19.01 -7.57
CA ALA A 54 2.38 -19.57 -6.82
C ALA A 54 3.46 -20.12 -7.76
N GLU A 55 3.06 -20.90 -8.77
CA GLU A 55 3.95 -21.41 -9.82
C GLU A 55 4.63 -20.26 -10.59
N TYR A 56 3.89 -19.22 -10.95
CA TYR A 56 4.44 -18.03 -11.59
C TYR A 56 5.54 -17.34 -10.75
N ALA A 57 5.40 -17.30 -9.43
CA ALA A 57 6.42 -16.71 -8.56
C ALA A 57 7.75 -17.48 -8.64
N LYS A 58 7.68 -18.81 -8.66
CA LYS A 58 8.86 -19.66 -8.76
C LYS A 58 9.48 -19.63 -10.15
N GLU A 59 8.68 -19.92 -11.17
CA GLU A 59 9.17 -20.15 -12.54
C GLU A 59 9.49 -18.85 -13.29
N VAL A 60 8.88 -17.72 -12.91
CA VAL A 60 9.03 -16.45 -13.65
C VAL A 60 9.64 -15.34 -12.80
N LEU A 61 9.19 -15.15 -11.55
CA LEU A 61 9.72 -14.07 -10.70
C LEU A 61 11.06 -14.44 -10.05
N GLY A 62 11.39 -15.74 -9.98
CA GLY A 62 12.68 -16.22 -9.48
C GLY A 62 12.74 -16.45 -7.96
N TYR A 63 11.60 -16.70 -7.30
CA TYR A 63 11.60 -17.20 -5.93
C TYR A 63 12.12 -18.65 -5.91
N ALA A 64 12.89 -19.02 -4.90
CA ALA A 64 13.37 -20.39 -4.74
C ALA A 64 12.23 -21.38 -4.50
N GLU A 65 11.23 -20.95 -3.71
CA GLU A 65 10.08 -21.75 -3.31
C GLU A 65 8.76 -20.99 -3.53
N SER A 66 7.67 -21.75 -3.63
CA SER A 66 6.32 -21.20 -3.69
C SER A 66 5.37 -22.10 -2.90
N THR A 67 4.40 -21.49 -2.24
CA THR A 67 3.41 -22.18 -1.40
C THR A 67 2.00 -21.63 -1.62
N LEU A 68 1.00 -22.37 -1.17
CA LEU A 68 -0.39 -21.92 -1.12
C LEU A 68 -0.78 -21.36 0.25
N ASP A 69 0.09 -21.47 1.24
CA ASP A 69 -0.14 -21.02 2.61
C ASP A 69 0.89 -19.96 3.03
N TYR A 70 0.42 -18.75 3.32
CA TYR A 70 1.31 -17.66 3.73
C TYR A 70 1.97 -17.90 5.09
N HIS A 71 1.42 -18.78 5.94
CA HIS A 71 2.05 -19.13 7.21
C HIS A 71 3.41 -19.80 7.00
N GLU A 72 3.60 -20.54 5.91
CA GLU A 72 4.89 -21.13 5.56
C GLU A 72 5.93 -20.06 5.20
N VAL A 73 5.52 -18.97 4.55
CA VAL A 73 6.40 -17.80 4.30
C VAL A 73 6.85 -17.18 5.63
N LEU A 74 5.94 -17.02 6.58
CA LEU A 74 6.25 -16.43 7.88
C LEU A 74 7.10 -17.35 8.76
N ALA A 75 6.94 -18.66 8.64
CA ALA A 75 7.70 -19.66 9.38
C ALA A 75 9.08 -19.95 8.77
N HIS A 76 9.33 -19.53 7.51
CA HIS A 76 10.57 -19.84 6.81
C HIS A 76 11.78 -19.21 7.53
N PRO A 77 12.82 -19.99 7.89
CA PRO A 77 13.95 -19.50 8.67
C PRO A 77 14.78 -18.47 7.90
N ASP A 78 14.91 -18.63 6.58
CA ASP A 78 15.70 -17.73 5.72
C ASP A 78 14.95 -16.48 5.25
N VAL A 79 13.72 -16.23 5.71
CA VAL A 79 12.98 -14.99 5.38
C VAL A 79 13.24 -13.94 6.45
N ASP A 80 13.79 -12.79 6.07
CA ASP A 80 14.05 -11.65 6.96
C ASP A 80 12.94 -10.59 6.86
N VAL A 81 12.46 -10.34 5.64
CA VAL A 81 11.43 -9.33 5.34
C VAL A 81 10.32 -9.92 4.47
N VAL A 82 9.08 -9.52 4.75
CA VAL A 82 7.89 -9.99 4.03
C VAL A 82 7.22 -8.82 3.32
N SER A 83 6.98 -8.95 2.01
CA SER A 83 6.07 -8.06 1.29
C SER A 83 4.64 -8.60 1.36
N ILE A 84 3.74 -7.80 1.92
CA ILE A 84 2.32 -8.13 2.09
C ILE A 84 1.54 -7.35 1.04
N CYS A 85 1.16 -8.05 -0.04
CA CYS A 85 0.50 -7.48 -1.21
C CYS A 85 -0.93 -8.00 -1.39
N ALA A 86 -1.54 -8.49 -0.31
CA ALA A 86 -2.87 -9.07 -0.29
C ALA A 86 -3.97 -7.99 -0.47
N PRO A 87 -5.25 -8.36 -0.60
CA PRO A 87 -6.35 -7.41 -0.48
C PRO A 87 -6.46 -6.80 0.93
N ASN A 88 -7.03 -5.59 1.03
CA ASN A 88 -7.08 -4.79 2.26
C ASN A 88 -7.65 -5.55 3.48
N PHE A 89 -8.68 -6.38 3.29
CA PHE A 89 -9.33 -7.12 4.37
C PHE A 89 -8.43 -8.17 5.04
N LEU A 90 -7.30 -8.54 4.43
CA LEU A 90 -6.34 -9.49 4.98
C LEU A 90 -5.11 -8.81 5.57
N HIS A 91 -4.89 -7.52 5.31
CA HIS A 91 -3.69 -6.81 5.74
C HIS A 91 -3.49 -6.85 7.25
N ALA A 92 -4.55 -6.60 8.03
CA ALA A 92 -4.45 -6.57 9.48
C ALA A 92 -4.04 -7.94 10.06
N GLU A 93 -4.68 -9.00 9.59
CA GLU A 93 -4.37 -10.37 10.00
C GLU A 93 -2.92 -10.74 9.66
N ILE A 94 -2.53 -10.54 8.39
CA ILE A 94 -1.21 -10.93 7.89
C ILE A 94 -0.11 -10.05 8.53
N GLY A 95 -0.34 -8.75 8.70
CA GLY A 95 0.61 -7.83 9.33
C GLY A 95 0.87 -8.17 10.79
N ILE A 96 -0.18 -8.50 11.55
CA ILE A 96 -0.04 -8.96 12.94
C ILE A 96 0.68 -10.31 12.99
N ALA A 97 0.38 -11.23 12.07
CA ALA A 97 1.05 -12.52 11.98
C ALA A 97 2.55 -12.36 11.67
N ALA A 98 2.91 -11.48 10.73
CA ALA A 98 4.29 -11.19 10.38
C ALA A 98 5.07 -10.58 11.56
N ALA A 99 4.45 -9.65 12.29
CA ALA A 99 5.03 -9.09 13.50
C ALA A 99 5.28 -10.16 14.58
N LYS A 100 4.29 -11.03 14.83
CA LYS A 100 4.42 -12.14 15.80
C LYS A 100 5.48 -13.16 15.39
N ALA A 101 5.71 -13.35 14.09
CA ALA A 101 6.79 -14.18 13.56
C ALA A 101 8.16 -13.50 13.63
N GLY A 102 8.24 -12.26 14.12
CA GLY A 102 9.49 -11.50 14.23
C GLY A 102 10.04 -11.04 12.87
N LYS A 103 9.22 -11.01 11.82
CA LYS A 103 9.64 -10.63 10.48
C LYS A 103 9.45 -9.13 10.25
N ALA A 104 10.44 -8.48 9.65
CA ALA A 104 10.21 -7.14 9.11
C ALA A 104 9.15 -7.23 7.99
N PHE A 105 8.35 -6.18 7.80
CA PHE A 105 7.33 -6.23 6.74
C PHE A 105 7.12 -4.92 6.02
N TRP A 106 6.85 -5.04 4.72
CA TRP A 106 6.39 -3.97 3.85
C TRP A 106 4.98 -4.28 3.39
N ILE A 107 3.99 -3.57 3.94
CA ILE A 107 2.57 -3.82 3.73
C ILE A 107 1.94 -2.79 2.79
N GLU A 108 1.13 -3.25 1.84
CA GLU A 108 0.38 -2.37 0.96
C GLU A 108 -0.60 -1.48 1.74
N LYS A 109 -0.93 -0.33 1.16
CA LYS A 109 -1.90 0.61 1.73
C LYS A 109 -3.34 0.23 1.32
N PRO A 110 -4.34 0.54 2.16
CA PRO A 110 -4.23 0.91 3.57
C PRO A 110 -3.86 -0.30 4.46
N VAL A 111 -3.20 -0.06 5.59
CA VAL A 111 -2.75 -1.11 6.53
C VAL A 111 -3.90 -1.93 7.11
N GLY A 112 -5.08 -1.35 7.20
CA GLY A 112 -6.32 -2.03 7.54
C GLY A 112 -7.51 -1.30 6.95
N ARG A 113 -8.70 -1.87 7.11
CA ARG A 113 -9.97 -1.29 6.64
C ARG A 113 -10.39 -0.06 7.45
N GLY A 114 -9.76 0.17 8.60
CA GLY A 114 -10.03 1.30 9.47
C GLY A 114 -8.93 1.54 10.48
N VAL A 115 -9.16 2.54 11.34
CA VAL A 115 -8.18 2.97 12.36
C VAL A 115 -7.86 1.89 13.37
N ASP A 116 -8.85 1.09 13.79
CA ASP A 116 -8.66 0.07 14.82
C ASP A 116 -7.77 -1.08 14.32
N GLU A 117 -7.99 -1.53 13.09
CA GLU A 117 -7.13 -2.52 12.44
C GLU A 117 -5.71 -1.99 12.24
N THR A 118 -5.58 -0.74 11.78
CA THR A 118 -4.28 -0.10 11.58
C THR A 118 -3.51 0.02 12.91
N ARG A 119 -4.19 0.41 14.00
CA ARG A 119 -3.61 0.47 15.35
C ARG A 119 -3.22 -0.91 15.87
N ALA A 120 -3.99 -1.94 15.55
CA ALA A 120 -3.66 -3.31 15.96
C ALA A 120 -2.37 -3.81 15.29
N VAL A 121 -2.18 -3.51 13.99
CA VAL A 121 -0.93 -3.82 13.28
C VAL A 121 0.25 -3.01 13.85
N GLU A 122 0.05 -1.71 14.07
CA GLU A 122 1.06 -0.83 14.68
C GLU A 122 1.49 -1.35 16.07
N ALA A 123 0.53 -1.69 16.93
CA ALA A 123 0.80 -2.21 18.26
C ALA A 123 1.59 -3.52 18.20
N ALA A 124 1.20 -4.46 17.32
CA ALA A 124 1.91 -5.72 17.15
C ALA A 124 3.34 -5.53 16.65
N ALA A 125 3.56 -4.62 15.68
CA ALA A 125 4.89 -4.33 15.17
C ALA A 125 5.80 -3.71 16.23
N ASN A 126 5.26 -2.77 17.02
CA ASN A 126 5.97 -2.12 18.12
C ASN A 126 6.30 -3.10 19.26
N GLU A 127 5.37 -3.98 19.63
CA GLU A 127 5.57 -4.99 20.66
C GLU A 127 6.65 -6.01 20.26
N ALA A 128 6.65 -6.43 18.99
CA ALA A 128 7.66 -7.34 18.45
C ALA A 128 9.01 -6.66 18.17
N GLY A 129 9.06 -5.33 18.15
CA GLY A 129 10.27 -4.56 17.81
C GLY A 129 10.71 -4.73 16.36
N VAL A 130 9.79 -5.06 15.44
CA VAL A 130 10.12 -5.30 14.03
C VAL A 130 10.05 -4.01 13.20
N VAL A 131 10.92 -3.90 12.20
CA VAL A 131 10.84 -2.81 11.22
C VAL A 131 9.64 -3.04 10.31
N SER A 132 8.80 -2.01 10.17
CA SER A 132 7.67 -2.03 9.25
C SER A 132 7.63 -0.80 8.34
N SER A 133 7.04 -0.95 7.16
CA SER A 133 6.80 0.13 6.20
C SER A 133 5.48 -0.07 5.46
N ILE A 134 4.91 1.03 4.97
CA ILE A 134 3.63 1.06 4.27
C ILE A 134 3.85 1.42 2.80
N GLY A 135 3.07 0.84 1.88
CA GLY A 135 3.07 1.06 0.43
C GLY A 135 2.70 2.47 -0.05
N PHE A 136 3.12 3.54 0.63
CA PHE A 136 2.95 4.93 0.15
C PHE A 136 4.07 5.33 -0.82
N ASN A 137 4.20 4.61 -1.93
CA ASN A 137 5.32 4.74 -2.85
C ASN A 137 5.54 6.16 -3.45
N TYR A 138 4.49 6.97 -3.62
CA TYR A 138 4.60 8.30 -4.25
C TYR A 138 5.52 9.27 -3.49
N ARG A 139 5.69 9.10 -2.16
CA ARG A 139 6.57 9.97 -1.39
C ARG A 139 8.04 9.85 -1.80
N HIS A 140 8.41 8.72 -2.40
CA HIS A 140 9.78 8.42 -2.83
C HIS A 140 10.10 8.94 -4.24
N ALA A 141 9.16 9.61 -4.92
CA ALA A 141 9.47 10.27 -6.18
C ALA A 141 10.54 11.36 -5.95
N PRO A 142 11.64 11.42 -6.73
CA PRO A 142 12.70 12.41 -6.51
C PRO A 142 12.22 13.87 -6.49
N ALA A 143 11.16 14.18 -7.26
CA ALA A 143 10.54 15.50 -7.25
C ALA A 143 9.87 15.83 -5.91
N ILE A 144 9.25 14.85 -5.23
CA ILE A 144 8.64 15.03 -3.91
C ILE A 144 9.74 15.23 -2.86
N GLU A 145 10.79 14.41 -2.88
CA GLU A 145 11.94 14.58 -1.97
C GLU A 145 12.57 15.96 -2.14
N LYS A 146 12.74 16.43 -3.38
CA LYS A 146 13.27 17.76 -3.66
C LYS A 146 12.33 18.86 -3.15
N ALA A 147 11.03 18.73 -3.36
CA ALA A 147 10.04 19.70 -2.87
C ALA A 147 10.05 19.80 -1.34
N LYS A 148 10.06 18.65 -0.65
CA LYS A 148 10.20 18.57 0.81
C LYS A 148 11.45 19.28 1.31
N GLN A 149 12.60 19.02 0.69
CA GLN A 149 13.85 19.69 1.05
C GLN A 149 13.75 21.21 0.85
N MET A 150 13.26 21.69 -0.30
CA MET A 150 13.11 23.12 -0.56
C MET A 150 12.22 23.83 0.44
N ILE A 151 11.12 23.18 0.87
CA ILE A 151 10.22 23.70 1.88
C ILE A 151 10.91 23.74 3.25
N ALA A 152 11.58 22.66 3.66
CA ALA A 152 12.31 22.59 4.93
C ALA A 152 13.44 23.62 5.03
N ASP A 153 14.15 23.85 3.92
CA ASP A 153 15.23 24.84 3.81
C ASP A 153 14.72 26.29 3.71
N GLY A 154 13.40 26.50 3.67
CA GLY A 154 12.78 27.83 3.64
C GLY A 154 12.84 28.55 2.29
N HIS A 155 13.15 27.85 1.19
CA HIS A 155 13.28 28.46 -0.16
C HIS A 155 11.98 29.11 -0.66
N LEU A 156 10.83 28.63 -0.17
CA LEU A 156 9.50 29.15 -0.54
C LEU A 156 8.93 30.14 0.49
N GLY A 157 9.71 30.50 1.53
CA GLY A 157 9.23 31.30 2.65
C GLY A 157 8.17 30.58 3.46
N ARG A 158 7.22 31.33 4.01
CA ARG A 158 6.12 30.77 4.80
C ARG A 158 5.08 30.13 3.89
N ILE A 159 4.88 28.83 4.04
CA ILE A 159 3.80 28.11 3.37
C ILE A 159 2.45 28.56 3.95
N THR A 160 1.55 29.04 3.10
CA THR A 160 0.21 29.53 3.50
C THR A 160 -0.92 28.65 3.01
N ASN A 161 -0.72 27.97 1.86
CA ASN A 161 -1.71 27.11 1.26
C ASN A 161 -1.07 25.90 0.59
N ILE A 162 -1.72 24.75 0.68
CA ILE A 162 -1.31 23.50 0.03
C ILE A 162 -2.54 22.91 -0.65
N ARG A 163 -2.39 22.44 -1.89
CA ARG A 163 -3.48 21.80 -2.64
C ARG A 163 -2.98 20.50 -3.26
N GLY A 164 -3.74 19.43 -3.06
CA GLY A 164 -3.47 18.13 -3.66
C GLY A 164 -4.72 17.57 -4.33
N THR A 165 -4.54 16.87 -5.45
CA THR A 165 -5.61 16.18 -6.17
C THR A 165 -5.07 14.87 -6.71
N PHE A 166 -5.85 13.81 -6.58
CA PHE A 166 -5.56 12.51 -7.17
C PHE A 166 -6.84 12.05 -7.85
N PHE A 167 -6.82 12.10 -9.18
CA PHE A 167 -7.90 11.59 -10.01
C PHE A 167 -7.49 10.29 -10.67
N ALA A 168 -8.44 9.36 -10.74
CA ALA A 168 -8.34 8.15 -11.52
C ALA A 168 -9.72 7.83 -12.11
N ASP A 169 -9.73 7.15 -13.26
CA ASP A 169 -10.92 6.87 -14.05
C ASP A 169 -11.20 5.37 -14.19
N TYR A 170 -10.42 4.49 -13.54
CA TYR A 170 -10.58 3.03 -13.69
C TYR A 170 -11.92 2.49 -13.18
N SER A 171 -12.73 3.31 -12.50
CA SER A 171 -14.10 2.98 -12.08
C SER A 171 -15.14 3.93 -12.69
N SER A 172 -14.81 4.72 -13.71
CA SER A 172 -15.77 5.66 -14.31
C SER A 172 -16.80 4.99 -15.22
N GLU A 173 -16.53 3.76 -15.65
CA GLU A 173 -17.46 2.94 -16.44
C GLU A 173 -18.58 2.39 -15.53
N PRO A 174 -19.87 2.73 -15.77
CA PRO A 174 -20.99 2.20 -14.98
C PRO A 174 -21.10 0.67 -14.97
N ASN A 175 -20.73 0.01 -16.07
CA ASN A 175 -20.73 -1.45 -16.18
C ASN A 175 -19.45 -2.11 -15.62
N GLY A 176 -18.57 -1.33 -14.98
CA GLY A 176 -17.40 -1.84 -14.29
C GLY A 176 -17.79 -2.74 -13.11
N ALA A 177 -17.09 -3.87 -12.98
CA ALA A 177 -17.35 -4.93 -12.02
C ALA A 177 -17.43 -4.46 -10.56
N LEU A 178 -18.45 -4.89 -9.83
CA LEU A 178 -18.57 -4.75 -8.37
C LEU A 178 -17.60 -5.72 -7.69
N SER A 179 -16.35 -5.30 -7.55
CA SER A 179 -15.33 -6.03 -6.80
C SER A 179 -15.35 -5.69 -5.30
N TRP A 180 -14.50 -6.38 -4.52
CA TRP A 180 -14.30 -6.13 -3.08
C TRP A 180 -13.98 -4.66 -2.76
N ARG A 181 -13.44 -3.89 -3.72
CA ARG A 181 -13.11 -2.46 -3.55
C ARG A 181 -14.33 -1.58 -3.27
N PHE A 182 -15.53 -2.04 -3.62
CA PHE A 182 -16.79 -1.30 -3.42
C PHE A 182 -17.59 -1.73 -2.17
N THR A 183 -17.11 -2.75 -1.45
CA THR A 183 -17.75 -3.30 -0.26
C THR A 183 -17.02 -2.82 0.99
N ARG A 184 -17.69 -2.10 1.90
CA ARG A 184 -17.06 -1.55 3.12
C ARG A 184 -16.48 -2.63 4.01
N ALA A 185 -17.17 -3.76 4.13
CA ALA A 185 -16.68 -4.87 4.94
C ALA A 185 -15.33 -5.44 4.44
N LEU A 186 -14.99 -5.25 3.17
CA LEU A 186 -13.77 -5.76 2.55
C LEU A 186 -12.71 -4.67 2.33
N ALA A 187 -13.10 -3.51 1.81
CA ALA A 187 -12.17 -2.42 1.51
C ALA A 187 -11.99 -1.41 2.64
N GLY A 188 -12.99 -1.29 3.53
CA GLY A 188 -13.11 -0.20 4.50
C GLY A 188 -13.75 1.04 3.89
N SER A 189 -13.00 1.72 3.03
CA SER A 189 -13.43 2.93 2.30
C SER A 189 -13.17 2.80 0.80
N GLY A 190 -13.70 3.74 0.01
CA GLY A 190 -13.52 3.80 -1.43
C GLY A 190 -12.31 4.65 -1.79
N VAL A 191 -12.55 5.77 -2.47
CA VAL A 191 -11.48 6.69 -2.90
C VAL A 191 -10.69 7.28 -1.73
N LEU A 192 -11.27 7.32 -0.51
CA LEU A 192 -10.55 7.80 0.68
C LEU A 192 -9.33 6.93 0.99
N GLY A 193 -9.51 5.63 1.10
CA GLY A 193 -8.42 4.68 1.38
C GLY A 193 -7.54 4.42 0.16
N ASP A 194 -8.13 4.42 -1.04
CA ASP A 194 -7.42 4.03 -2.25
C ASP A 194 -6.55 5.15 -2.82
N LEU A 195 -7.05 6.38 -2.91
CA LEU A 195 -6.33 7.51 -3.53
C LEU A 195 -6.00 8.61 -2.52
N MET A 196 -6.98 9.05 -1.72
CA MET A 196 -6.77 10.17 -0.80
C MET A 196 -5.74 9.84 0.29
N GLY A 197 -5.62 8.57 0.69
CA GLY A 197 -4.55 8.10 1.56
C GLY A 197 -3.16 8.52 1.07
N HIS A 198 -2.87 8.41 -0.25
CA HIS A 198 -1.62 8.88 -0.82
C HIS A 198 -1.46 10.42 -0.76
N LEU A 199 -2.54 11.18 -0.92
CA LEU A 199 -2.46 12.65 -0.81
C LEU A 199 -2.19 13.09 0.64
N VAL A 200 -2.90 12.48 1.59
CA VAL A 200 -2.73 12.74 3.03
C VAL A 200 -1.33 12.34 3.46
N ASP A 201 -0.82 11.23 2.93
CA ASP A 201 0.56 10.81 3.10
C ASP A 201 1.55 11.88 2.63
N LEU A 202 1.43 12.31 1.37
CA LEU A 202 2.32 13.29 0.78
C LEU A 202 2.29 14.63 1.52
N MET A 203 1.09 15.11 1.89
CA MET A 203 0.96 16.33 2.67
C MET A 203 1.70 16.22 3.99
N GLN A 204 1.46 15.15 4.76
CA GLN A 204 2.13 14.95 6.04
C GLN A 204 3.64 14.78 5.89
N TYR A 205 4.08 14.06 4.86
CA TYR A 205 5.48 13.80 4.59
C TYR A 205 6.26 15.07 4.21
N VAL A 206 5.66 15.93 3.39
CA VAL A 206 6.30 17.13 2.85
C VAL A 206 6.24 18.29 3.83
N VAL A 207 5.10 18.49 4.52
CA VAL A 207 4.86 19.71 5.30
C VAL A 207 4.53 19.50 6.76
N GLY A 208 4.30 18.25 7.20
CA GLY A 208 4.02 17.91 8.59
C GLY A 208 2.54 17.65 8.90
N PRO A 209 2.21 17.41 10.19
CA PRO A 209 0.92 16.86 10.61
C PRO A 209 -0.27 17.79 10.35
N ILE A 210 -1.41 17.17 10.02
CA ILE A 210 -2.72 17.81 9.88
C ILE A 210 -3.42 17.79 11.26
N SER A 211 -3.98 18.93 11.69
CA SER A 211 -4.71 19.05 12.96
C SER A 211 -6.23 18.93 12.82
N ASP A 212 -6.78 19.51 11.75
CA ASP A 212 -8.24 19.62 11.56
C ASP A 212 -8.61 19.35 10.12
N VAL A 213 -9.79 18.75 9.93
CA VAL A 213 -10.35 18.45 8.62
C VAL A 213 -11.83 18.79 8.56
N SER A 214 -12.30 19.25 7.41
CA SER A 214 -13.72 19.32 7.06
C SER A 214 -13.89 18.70 5.69
N ALA A 215 -14.73 17.69 5.56
CA ALA A 215 -14.77 16.86 4.37
C ALA A 215 -16.19 16.63 3.84
N LEU A 216 -16.26 16.25 2.56
CA LEU A 216 -17.46 15.72 1.92
C LEU A 216 -17.08 14.49 1.11
N THR A 217 -18.05 13.59 0.93
CA THR A 217 -17.92 12.42 0.07
C THR A 217 -19.15 12.30 -0.83
N SER A 218 -19.00 11.58 -1.95
CA SER A 218 -20.11 11.26 -2.84
C SER A 218 -19.91 9.88 -3.46
N THR A 219 -21.00 9.12 -3.58
CA THR A 219 -21.07 7.90 -4.41
C THR A 219 -21.85 8.26 -5.66
N VAL A 220 -21.20 8.17 -6.82
CA VAL A 220 -21.78 8.54 -8.12
C VAL A 220 -22.47 7.33 -8.75
N HIS A 221 -21.79 6.19 -8.75
CA HIS A 221 -22.35 4.93 -9.22
C HIS A 221 -22.78 4.11 -8.01
N THR A 222 -24.08 4.12 -7.71
CA THR A 222 -24.63 3.45 -6.52
C THR A 222 -24.80 1.95 -6.70
N GLN A 223 -24.74 1.45 -7.93
CA GLN A 223 -24.87 0.03 -8.25
C GLN A 223 -23.93 -0.35 -9.39
N ARG A 224 -23.45 -1.61 -9.37
CA ARG A 224 -22.54 -2.17 -10.38
C ARG A 224 -22.81 -3.67 -10.61
N PRO A 225 -22.47 -4.21 -11.79
CA PRO A 225 -22.59 -5.64 -12.05
C PRO A 225 -21.76 -6.49 -11.09
N ILE A 226 -22.37 -7.47 -10.44
CA ILE A 226 -21.72 -8.36 -9.47
C ILE A 226 -20.64 -9.19 -10.17
N GLN A 227 -19.42 -9.10 -9.64
CA GLN A 227 -18.34 -10.01 -10.01
C GLN A 227 -18.30 -11.20 -9.06
N GLN A 228 -18.25 -12.41 -9.62
CA GLN A 228 -18.02 -13.61 -8.81
C GLN A 228 -16.61 -13.57 -8.23
N MET A 229 -16.50 -13.74 -6.91
CA MET A 229 -15.20 -13.73 -6.22
C MET A 229 -14.23 -14.75 -6.85
N GLY A 230 -12.99 -14.32 -7.07
CA GLY A 230 -11.96 -15.14 -7.71
C GLY A 230 -12.06 -15.24 -9.24
N LYS A 231 -13.08 -14.65 -9.88
CA LYS A 231 -13.17 -14.53 -11.34
C LYS A 231 -12.99 -13.08 -11.76
N GLY A 232 -11.98 -12.84 -12.60
CA GLY A 232 -11.76 -11.53 -13.18
C GLY A 232 -11.02 -10.54 -12.28
N THR A 233 -11.07 -9.28 -12.65
CA THR A 233 -10.43 -8.15 -11.95
C THR A 233 -11.40 -6.99 -11.78
N HIS A 234 -11.06 -6.04 -10.90
CA HIS A 234 -11.85 -4.80 -10.75
C HIS A 234 -11.91 -3.95 -12.04
N PHE A 235 -11.03 -4.18 -13.00
CA PHE A 235 -11.01 -3.48 -14.27
C PHE A 235 -11.96 -4.11 -15.31
N ASP A 236 -12.63 -5.21 -14.98
CA ASP A 236 -13.51 -5.90 -15.91
C ASP A 236 -14.82 -5.14 -16.09
N VAL A 237 -15.37 -5.22 -17.30
CA VAL A 237 -16.69 -4.69 -17.65
C VAL A 237 -17.63 -5.87 -17.87
N ILE A 238 -18.80 -5.85 -17.22
CA ILE A 238 -19.76 -6.95 -17.28
C ILE A 238 -21.09 -6.42 -17.83
N GLU A 239 -21.39 -6.79 -19.08
CA GLU A 239 -22.64 -6.44 -19.74
C GLU A 239 -23.79 -7.34 -19.28
N GLY A 240 -24.92 -6.75 -18.89
CA GLY A 240 -26.13 -7.49 -18.50
C GLY A 240 -26.02 -8.32 -17.22
N GLY A 241 -25.02 -8.07 -16.38
CA GLY A 241 -24.86 -8.73 -15.09
C GLY A 241 -25.91 -8.29 -14.06
N GLU A 242 -26.15 -9.14 -13.05
CA GLU A 242 -26.95 -8.77 -11.88
C GLU A 242 -26.27 -7.61 -11.15
N LEU A 243 -27.03 -6.57 -10.77
CA LEU A 243 -26.47 -5.41 -10.09
C LEU A 243 -26.46 -5.61 -8.57
N GLY A 244 -25.38 -5.19 -7.93
CA GLY A 244 -25.28 -5.07 -6.48
C GLY A 244 -24.94 -3.63 -6.07
N ASP A 245 -25.17 -3.32 -4.80
CA ASP A 245 -24.98 -1.98 -4.26
C ASP A 245 -23.49 -1.66 -4.04
N VAL A 246 -23.10 -0.42 -4.39
CA VAL A 246 -21.81 0.16 -4.03
C VAL A 246 -21.95 0.80 -2.66
N GLU A 247 -21.13 0.37 -1.71
CA GLU A 247 -21.28 0.79 -0.32
C GLU A 247 -20.43 2.01 0.03
N ASN A 248 -19.41 2.36 -0.75
CA ASN A 248 -18.43 3.39 -0.42
C ASN A 248 -18.33 4.51 -1.48
N GLU A 249 -17.51 5.51 -1.19
CA GLU A 249 -17.45 6.77 -1.94
C GLU A 249 -16.55 6.70 -3.18
N ASP A 250 -17.03 7.24 -4.29
CA ASP A 250 -16.28 7.44 -5.54
C ASP A 250 -15.49 8.76 -5.53
N TYR A 251 -15.98 9.73 -4.76
CA TYR A 251 -15.39 11.07 -4.64
C TYR A 251 -15.24 11.47 -3.19
N ALA A 252 -14.12 12.12 -2.88
CA ALA A 252 -13.87 12.75 -1.61
C ALA A 252 -13.17 14.10 -1.83
N ALA A 253 -13.56 15.10 -1.03
CA ALA A 253 -12.86 16.37 -0.93
C ALA A 253 -12.74 16.76 0.54
N MET A 254 -11.63 17.40 0.87
CA MET A 254 -11.29 17.76 2.25
C MET A 254 -10.59 19.12 2.27
N LEU A 255 -11.06 19.99 3.16
CA LEU A 255 -10.32 21.14 3.63
C LEU A 255 -9.50 20.73 4.84
N VAL A 256 -8.23 21.15 4.91
CA VAL A 256 -7.29 20.77 5.98
C VAL A 256 -6.69 21.99 6.66
N ARG A 257 -6.33 21.84 7.94
CA ARG A 257 -5.46 22.76 8.67
C ARG A 257 -4.24 22.00 9.19
N PHE A 258 -3.06 22.58 9.05
CA PHE A 258 -1.81 22.00 9.54
C PHE A 258 -1.54 22.42 10.99
N ALA A 259 -1.06 21.47 11.79
CA ALA A 259 -0.81 21.62 13.21
C ALA A 259 0.34 22.61 13.49
N GLY A 260 0.40 23.13 14.71
CA GLY A 260 1.41 24.11 15.12
C GLY A 260 2.86 23.60 15.10
N ASN A 261 3.07 22.28 15.11
CA ASN A 261 4.37 21.62 14.99
C ASN A 261 4.73 21.17 13.56
N ALA A 262 3.91 21.51 12.56
CA ALA A 262 4.19 21.26 11.16
C ALA A 262 5.16 22.30 10.57
N VAL A 263 5.88 21.94 9.51
CA VAL A 263 6.71 22.90 8.73
C VAL A 263 5.81 23.99 8.11
N ALA A 264 4.60 23.61 7.69
CA ALA A 264 3.57 24.54 7.24
C ALA A 264 2.56 24.91 8.34
N ALA A 265 3.03 25.18 9.57
CA ALA A 265 2.16 25.51 10.70
C ALA A 265 1.14 26.61 10.36
N GLY A 266 -0.15 26.31 10.60
CA GLY A 266 -1.26 27.23 10.35
C GLY A 266 -1.65 27.38 8.87
N ALA A 267 -0.95 26.73 7.94
CA ALA A 267 -1.39 26.65 6.56
C ALA A 267 -2.73 25.90 6.45
N VAL A 268 -3.45 26.19 5.37
CA VAL A 268 -4.73 25.53 5.04
C VAL A 268 -4.65 24.91 3.66
N GLY A 269 -5.50 23.94 3.37
CA GLY A 269 -5.58 23.30 2.05
C GLY A 269 -6.98 22.88 1.67
#